data_AF-A0A2V6F7W9-F1
#
_entry.id   AF-A0A2V6F7W9-F1
#
_cell.length_a   1.000
_cell.length_b   1.000
_cell.length_c   1.000
_cell.angle_alpha   90.00
_cell.angle_beta   90.00
_cell.angle_gamma   90.00
#
_symmetry.space_group_name_H-M   'P 1'
#
loop_
_entity.id
_entity.type
_entity.pdbx_description
1 polymer ?
#
loop_
_entity_poly.entity_id
_entity_poly.type
_entity_poly.pdbx_seq_one_letter_code
_entity_poly.pdbx_strand_id
1 'polypeptide(L)'
;MAVLPRMKARAKAKRGKPRHIQPSKGWEIAKVAAIILAGVLPYLPALRGDFVWDDEPLITANPLLRTLSGLAEIWSGSRTADYFPVTTTVFWIEHHL
;
A
#
# COMPACT_ATOMS: atom_id res chain seq x y z
N MET A 1 14.44 72.22 48.80
CA MET A 1 13.42 71.16 48.73
C MET A 1 13.36 70.63 47.29
N ALA A 2 13.91 69.45 47.03
CA ALA A 2 13.90 68.83 45.71
C ALA A 2 12.88 67.69 45.67
N VAL A 3 11.89 67.80 44.78
CA VAL A 3 10.84 66.78 44.59
C VAL A 3 11.32 65.80 43.51
N LEU A 4 11.58 64.55 43.89
CA LEU A 4 11.92 63.48 42.93
C LEU A 4 10.66 63.01 42.17
N PRO A 5 10.76 62.71 40.86
CA PRO A 5 9.62 62.22 40.10
C PRO A 5 9.32 60.76 40.43
N ARG A 6 8.06 60.46 40.74
CA ARG A 6 7.57 59.09 40.96
C ARG A 6 7.62 58.29 39.65
N MET A 7 8.55 57.33 39.56
CA MET A 7 8.54 56.33 38.49
C MET A 7 7.28 55.46 38.60
N LYS A 8 6.43 55.48 37.58
CA LYS A 8 5.26 54.60 37.48
C LYS A 8 5.72 53.16 37.26
N ALA A 9 5.26 52.24 38.10
CA ALA A 9 5.53 50.82 37.96
C ALA A 9 5.07 50.32 36.58
N ARG A 10 5.99 49.69 35.82
CA ARG A 10 5.65 49.02 34.55
C ARG A 10 4.66 47.89 34.85
N ALA A 11 3.46 47.98 34.27
CA ALA A 11 2.49 46.90 34.32
C ALA A 11 3.12 45.62 33.75
N LYS A 12 3.11 44.52 34.52
CA LYS A 12 3.53 43.20 34.03
C LYS A 12 2.60 42.81 32.88
N ALA A 13 3.15 42.77 31.66
CA ALA A 13 2.46 42.21 30.52
C ALA A 13 2.08 40.75 30.84
N LYS A 14 0.78 40.43 30.81
CA LYS A 14 0.30 39.05 30.99
C LYS A 14 0.79 38.23 29.82
N ARG A 15 1.80 37.41 30.05
CA ARG A 15 2.31 36.44 29.07
C ARG A 15 1.18 35.42 28.83
N GLY A 16 0.56 35.48 27.64
CA GLY A 16 -0.54 34.57 27.28
C GLY A 16 -0.09 33.11 27.34
N LYS A 17 -0.95 32.20 27.82
CA LYS A 17 -0.66 30.76 27.77
C LYS A 17 -0.39 30.33 26.31
N PRO A 18 0.59 29.45 26.06
CA PRO A 18 0.82 28.91 24.73
C PRO A 18 -0.47 28.26 24.23
N ARG A 19 -0.89 28.68 23.03
CA ARG A 19 -2.12 28.19 22.42
C ARG A 19 -1.82 26.81 21.84
N HIS A 20 -2.34 25.76 22.45
CA HIS A 20 -2.28 24.42 21.86
C HIS A 20 -3.22 24.39 20.66
N ILE A 21 -2.67 24.49 19.46
CA ILE A 21 -3.45 24.33 18.23
C ILE A 21 -3.67 22.82 18.07
N GLN A 22 -4.85 22.34 18.46
CA GLN A 22 -5.25 20.97 18.14
C GLN A 22 -5.60 20.93 16.65
N PRO A 23 -4.99 20.03 15.86
CA PRO A 23 -5.36 19.89 14.46
C PRO A 23 -6.83 19.51 14.35
N SER A 24 -7.51 20.07 13.35
CA SER A 24 -8.90 19.71 13.08
C SER A 24 -8.97 18.25 12.63
N LYS A 25 -10.10 17.59 12.90
CA LYS A 25 -10.38 16.23 12.41
C LYS A 25 -10.19 16.11 10.89
N GLY A 26 -10.48 17.18 10.13
CA GLY A 26 -10.26 17.22 8.69
C GLY A 26 -8.78 17.12 8.28
N TRP A 27 -7.88 17.72 9.06
CA TRP A 27 -6.43 17.62 8.81
C TRP A 27 -5.90 16.22 9.08
N GLU A 28 -6.40 15.55 10.11
CA GLU A 28 -6.05 14.15 10.39
C GLU A 28 -6.52 13.21 9.27
N ILE A 29 -7.74 13.40 8.77
CA ILE A 29 -8.28 12.63 7.64
C ILE A 29 -7.43 12.87 6.38
N ALA A 30 -7.08 14.13 6.09
CA ALA A 30 -6.26 14.46 4.93
C ALA A 30 -4.88 13.78 4.98
N LYS A 31 -4.23 13.73 6.16
CA LYS A 31 -2.96 13.03 6.34
C LYS A 31 -3.09 11.53 6.07
N VAL A 32 -4.13 10.89 6.61
CA VAL A 32 -4.38 9.45 6.39
C VAL A 32 -4.62 9.17 4.91
N ALA A 33 -5.47 9.98 4.26
CA ALA A 33 -5.74 9.86 2.83
C ALA A 33 -4.46 10.04 2.00
N ALA A 34 -3.62 11.02 2.33
CA ALA A 34 -2.35 11.24 1.65
C ALA A 34 -1.41 10.03 1.76
N ILE A 35 -1.32 9.41 2.94
CA ILE A 35 -0.50 8.19 3.15
C ILE A 35 -1.04 7.03 2.30
N ILE A 36 -2.36 6.81 2.32
CA ILE A 36 -2.99 5.75 1.51
C ILE A 36 -2.74 6.00 0.03
N LEU A 37 -2.97 7.23 -0.45
CA LEU A 37 -2.76 7.58 -1.86
C LEU A 37 -1.29 7.45 -2.26
N ALA A 38 -0.36 7.89 -1.41
CA ALA A 38 1.07 7.71 -1.67
C ALA A 38 1.46 6.23 -1.74
N GLY A 39 0.78 5.36 -0.99
CA GLY A 39 0.97 3.91 -1.07
C GLY A 39 0.34 3.28 -2.30
N VAL A 40 -0.86 3.72 -2.73
CA VAL A 40 -1.64 3.05 -3.79
C VAL A 40 -1.31 3.58 -5.19
N LEU A 41 -1.17 4.89 -5.37
CA LEU A 41 -1.02 5.50 -6.69
C LEU A 41 0.19 4.96 -7.49
N PRO A 42 1.36 4.67 -6.88
CA PRO A 42 2.47 4.07 -7.60
C PRO A 42 2.18 2.69 -8.21
N TYR A 43 1.19 1.95 -7.70
CA TYR A 43 0.81 0.62 -8.20
C TYR A 43 -0.20 0.65 -9.35
N LEU A 44 -0.79 1.80 -9.68
CA LEU A 44 -1.77 1.88 -10.79
C LEU A 44 -1.25 1.35 -12.13
N PRO A 45 0.02 1.58 -12.53
CA PRO A 45 0.56 1.00 -13.76
C PRO A 45 0.58 -0.53 -13.74
N ALA A 46 0.79 -1.16 -12.57
CA ALA A 46 0.84 -2.61 -12.43
C ALA A 46 -0.50 -3.29 -12.73
N LEU A 47 -1.62 -2.55 -12.66
CA LEU A 47 -2.94 -3.06 -13.07
C LEU A 47 -3.07 -3.30 -14.59
N ARG A 48 -2.11 -2.80 -15.37
CA ARG A 48 -2.00 -3.03 -16.83
C ARG A 48 -0.72 -3.77 -17.19
N GLY A 49 -0.07 -4.42 -16.22
CA GLY A 49 1.11 -5.23 -16.47
C GLY A 49 0.73 -6.52 -17.20
N ASP A 50 1.64 -6.97 -18.07
CA ASP A 50 1.58 -8.29 -18.70
C ASP A 50 2.38 -9.31 -17.88
N PHE A 51 2.33 -10.58 -18.29
CA PHE A 51 3.15 -11.65 -17.74
C PHE A 51 4.66 -11.36 -17.88
N VAL A 52 5.42 -11.60 -16.81
CA VAL A 52 6.86 -11.34 -16.72
C VAL A 52 7.58 -12.50 -16.01
N TRP A 53 8.91 -12.60 -16.19
CA TRP A 53 9.74 -13.59 -15.50
C TRP A 53 9.37 -15.05 -15.83
N ASP A 54 9.01 -15.86 -14.83
CA ASP A 54 8.73 -17.31 -14.91
C ASP A 54 7.27 -17.62 -15.21
N ASP A 55 6.49 -16.60 -15.56
CA ASP A 55 5.12 -16.79 -16.04
C ASP A 55 5.06 -17.62 -17.32
N GLU A 56 6.14 -17.70 -18.11
CA GLU A 56 6.18 -18.53 -19.32
C GLU A 56 6.02 -20.03 -19.00
N PRO A 57 6.91 -20.66 -18.21
CA PRO A 57 6.73 -22.06 -17.82
C PRO A 57 5.56 -22.30 -16.85
N LEU A 58 5.14 -21.30 -16.09
CA LEU A 58 4.05 -21.45 -15.10
C LEU A 58 2.66 -21.31 -15.72
N ILE A 59 2.48 -20.35 -16.63
CA ILE A 59 1.17 -19.89 -17.10
C ILE A 59 1.10 -19.87 -18.63
N THR A 60 1.81 -18.96 -19.31
CA THR A 60 1.52 -18.61 -20.70
C THR A 60 1.90 -19.70 -21.71
N ALA A 61 2.97 -20.45 -21.44
CA ALA A 61 3.44 -21.56 -22.25
C ALA A 61 3.30 -22.92 -21.58
N ASN A 62 2.58 -23.01 -20.45
CA ASN A 62 2.43 -24.25 -19.70
C ASN A 62 1.43 -25.21 -20.40
N PRO A 63 1.89 -26.34 -20.97
CA PRO A 63 1.01 -27.27 -21.68
C PRO A 63 0.02 -27.98 -20.74
N LEU A 64 0.32 -28.05 -19.44
CA LEU A 64 -0.53 -28.73 -18.47
C LEU A 64 -1.86 -28.01 -18.25
N LEU A 65 -1.92 -26.71 -18.52
CA LEU A 65 -3.13 -25.89 -18.34
C LEU A 65 -4.17 -26.09 -19.46
N ARG A 66 -3.84 -26.86 -20.51
CA ARG A 66 -4.65 -26.91 -21.75
C ARG A 66 -5.61 -28.08 -21.83
N THR A 67 -5.45 -29.10 -20.99
CA THR A 67 -6.22 -30.36 -21.09
C THR A 67 -6.54 -30.97 -19.73
N LEU A 68 -7.58 -31.80 -19.68
CA LEU A 68 -7.92 -32.59 -18.49
C LEU A 68 -6.83 -33.60 -18.11
N SER A 69 -6.11 -34.15 -19.08
CA SER A 69 -4.95 -35.01 -18.79
C SER A 69 -3.82 -34.22 -18.14
N GLY A 70 -3.65 -32.96 -18.53
CA GLY A 70 -2.73 -32.02 -17.88
C GLY A 70 -3.10 -31.78 -16.41
N LEU A 71 -4.40 -31.72 -16.09
CA LEU A 71 -4.85 -31.63 -14.69
C LEU A 71 -4.45 -32.85 -13.86
N ALA A 72 -4.57 -34.06 -14.40
CA ALA A 72 -4.07 -35.26 -13.71
C ALA A 72 -2.53 -35.21 -13.54
N GLU A 73 -1.82 -34.72 -14.57
CA GLU A 73 -0.37 -34.62 -14.58
C GLU A 73 0.18 -33.57 -13.59
N ILE A 74 -0.56 -32.49 -13.33
CA ILE A 74 -0.26 -31.49 -12.30
C ILE A 74 -0.08 -32.17 -10.92
N TRP A 75 -0.92 -33.16 -10.60
CA TRP A 75 -0.90 -33.86 -9.31
C TRP A 75 0.07 -35.05 -9.26
N SER A 76 0.49 -35.60 -10.40
CA SER A 76 1.49 -36.68 -10.44
C SER A 76 2.94 -36.17 -10.45
N GLY A 77 3.16 -34.87 -10.69
CA GLY A 77 4.47 -34.21 -10.57
C GLY A 77 5.48 -34.59 -11.65
N SER A 78 5.05 -35.12 -12.80
CA SER A 78 5.94 -35.68 -13.82
C SER A 78 6.55 -34.66 -14.79
N ARG A 79 5.98 -33.45 -14.91
CA ARG A 79 6.37 -32.45 -15.93
C ARG A 79 6.41 -30.99 -15.45
N THR A 80 6.37 -30.76 -14.15
CA THR A 80 6.32 -29.40 -13.59
C THR A 80 7.73 -28.88 -13.28
N ALA A 81 8.03 -27.62 -13.61
CA ALA A 81 9.27 -26.96 -13.19
C ALA A 81 9.37 -26.90 -11.65
N ASP A 82 8.25 -26.57 -10.99
CA ASP A 82 8.06 -26.63 -9.54
C ASP A 82 6.75 -27.36 -9.18
N TYR A 83 6.76 -28.16 -8.13
CA TYR A 83 5.59 -28.95 -7.73
C TYR A 83 4.65 -28.15 -6.81
N PHE A 84 3.75 -27.37 -7.41
CA PHE A 84 2.71 -26.60 -6.73
C PHE A 84 1.30 -26.98 -7.20
N PRO A 85 0.83 -28.20 -6.93
CA PRO A 85 -0.36 -28.76 -7.58
C PRO A 85 -1.66 -27.96 -7.34
N VAL A 86 -1.81 -27.36 -6.16
CA VAL A 86 -2.97 -26.50 -5.86
C VAL A 86 -2.92 -25.20 -6.67
N THR A 87 -1.78 -24.51 -6.68
CA THR A 87 -1.59 -23.27 -7.46
C THR A 87 -1.80 -23.53 -8.95
N THR A 88 -1.18 -24.56 -9.50
CA THR A 88 -1.28 -24.89 -10.93
C THR A 88 -2.70 -25.35 -11.31
N THR A 89 -3.45 -25.97 -10.38
CA THR A 89 -4.87 -26.27 -10.59
C THR A 89 -5.72 -25.00 -10.67
N VAL A 90 -5.42 -23.96 -9.87
CA VAL A 90 -6.11 -22.66 -9.98
C VAL A 90 -5.87 -22.04 -11.36
N PHE A 91 -4.61 -22.02 -11.83
CA PHE A 91 -4.30 -21.54 -13.18
C PHE A 91 -4.97 -22.38 -14.28
N TRP A 92 -5.11 -23.69 -14.08
CA TRP A 92 -5.84 -24.56 -15.01
C TRP A 92 -7.30 -24.14 -15.11
N ILE A 93 -7.95 -23.85 -13.98
CA ILE A 93 -9.34 -23.36 -13.96
C ILE A 93 -9.42 -22.00 -14.67
N GLU A 94 -8.55 -21.05 -14.32
CA GLU A 94 -8.53 -19.72 -14.95
C GLU A 94 -8.31 -19.78 -16.47
N HIS A 95 -7.49 -20.71 -16.96
CA HIS A 95 -7.28 -20.91 -18.40
C HIS A 95 -8.53 -21.44 -19.13
N HIS A 96 -9.50 -22.03 -18.42
CA HIS A 96 -10.74 -22.58 -18.99
C HIS A 96 -11.99 -21.72 -18.72
N LEU A 97 -11.85 -20.57 -18.03
CA LEU A 97 -12.91 -19.58 -17.83
C LEU A 97 -12.90 -18.53 -18.95
#